data_AF-A0A497Q971-F1
#
_entry.id   AF-A0A497Q971-F1
#
_cell.length_a   1.000
_cell.length_b   1.000
_cell.length_c   1.000
_cell.angle_alpha   90.00
_cell.angle_beta   90.00
_cell.angle_gamma   90.00
#
_symmetry.space_group_name_H-M   'P 1'
#
loop_
_entity.id
_entity.type
_entity.pdbx_description
1 polymer ?
#
loop_
_entity_poly.entity_id
_entity_poly.type
_entity_poly.pdbx_seq_one_letter_code
_entity_poly.pdbx_strand_id
1 'polypeptide(L)'
;MTPERNEGMAEMNVDFSYYCYRCGSKNTLNLPCPPAPEYHETELTCSSCGDGTRVILSHCPKCSRYVYWISDMSIPSLVEGFAKYMVHSMQIMIDNAARQGATISIDTPETYPINARCPCGESFAVEIPIPDLD
;
A
#
# COMPACT_ATOMS: atom_id res chain seq x y z
N MET A 1 -32.69 6.18 -23.76
CA MET A 1 -32.08 6.64 -22.49
C MET A 1 -31.75 5.40 -21.68
N THR A 2 -30.56 4.86 -21.90
CA THR A 2 -29.99 3.75 -21.13
C THR A 2 -29.46 4.30 -19.82
N PRO A 3 -29.83 3.75 -18.64
CA PRO A 3 -29.16 4.11 -17.41
C PRO A 3 -27.77 3.47 -17.41
N GLU A 4 -26.79 4.32 -17.14
CA GLU A 4 -25.38 3.99 -17.02
C GLU A 4 -25.20 2.96 -15.90
N ARG A 5 -24.44 1.90 -16.21
CA ARG A 5 -23.97 0.93 -15.22
C ARG A 5 -22.92 1.63 -14.36
N ASN A 6 -23.33 2.13 -13.19
CA ASN A 6 -22.42 2.25 -12.06
C ASN A 6 -22.23 0.84 -11.48
N GLU A 7 -21.30 0.09 -12.05
CA GLU A 7 -20.69 -1.08 -11.40
C GLU A 7 -19.78 -0.54 -10.29
N GLY A 8 -20.40 -0.08 -9.20
CA GLY A 8 -19.69 0.17 -7.95
C GLY A 8 -19.09 -1.14 -7.50
N MET A 9 -17.76 -1.24 -7.55
CA MET A 9 -17.00 -2.31 -6.94
C MET A 9 -17.53 -2.47 -5.52
N ALA A 10 -18.15 -3.60 -5.23
CA ALA A 10 -18.63 -3.91 -3.89
C ALA A 10 -17.40 -3.85 -2.96
N GLU A 11 -17.31 -2.80 -2.15
CA GLU A 11 -16.31 -2.69 -1.09
C GLU A 11 -16.49 -3.91 -0.19
N MET A 12 -15.63 -4.91 -0.36
CA MET A 12 -15.63 -6.09 0.50
C MET A 12 -15.06 -5.67 1.83
N ASN A 13 -15.94 -5.37 2.78
CA ASN A 13 -15.50 -5.08 4.13
C ASN A 13 -15.05 -6.36 4.84
N VAL A 14 -14.01 -6.23 5.65
CA VAL A 14 -13.48 -7.30 6.50
C VAL A 14 -13.59 -6.91 7.97
N ASP A 15 -13.85 -7.90 8.81
CA ASP A 15 -13.76 -7.73 10.26
C ASP A 15 -12.29 -7.78 10.69
N PHE A 16 -11.65 -6.62 10.61
CA PHE A 16 -10.24 -6.45 10.97
C PHE A 16 -10.10 -6.39 12.50
N SER A 17 -9.44 -7.40 13.06
CA SER A 17 -9.08 -7.43 14.48
C SER A 17 -7.58 -7.24 14.67
N TYR A 18 -7.21 -6.28 15.54
CA TYR A 18 -5.83 -6.04 15.93
C TYR A 18 -5.69 -5.80 17.42
N TYR A 19 -4.48 -5.96 17.94
CA TYR A 19 -4.13 -5.63 19.31
C TYR A 19 -3.33 -4.33 19.31
N CYS A 20 -3.74 -3.37 20.14
CA CYS A 20 -3.01 -2.11 20.27
C CYS A 20 -1.61 -2.39 20.82
N TYR A 21 -0.57 -1.96 20.09
CA TYR A 21 0.82 -2.19 20.49
C TYR A 21 1.20 -1.49 21.80
N ARG A 22 0.45 -0.45 22.19
CA ARG A 22 0.72 0.35 23.39
C ARG A 22 0.07 -0.19 24.66
N CYS A 23 -1.22 -0.56 24.61
CA CYS A 23 -1.97 -1.00 25.79
C CYS A 23 -2.40 -2.48 25.76
N GLY A 24 -2.20 -3.19 24.64
CA GLY A 24 -2.59 -4.59 24.47
C GLY A 24 -4.10 -4.82 24.28
N SER A 25 -4.93 -3.78 24.31
CA SER A 25 -6.37 -3.91 24.10
C SER A 25 -6.68 -4.38 22.68
N LYS A 26 -7.59 -5.36 22.56
CA LYS A 26 -8.13 -5.82 21.27
C LYS A 26 -9.09 -4.77 20.71
N ASN A 27 -8.93 -4.43 19.44
CA ASN A 27 -9.84 -3.59 18.70
C ASN A 27 -10.35 -4.38 17.49
N THR A 28 -11.63 -4.21 17.15
CA THR A 28 -12.25 -4.86 15.99
C THR A 28 -13.01 -3.80 15.22
N LEU A 29 -12.72 -3.71 13.93
CA LEU A 29 -13.24 -2.67 13.03
C LEU A 29 -13.70 -3.34 11.73
N ASN A 30 -14.78 -2.83 11.16
CA ASN A 30 -15.24 -3.24 9.85
C ASN A 30 -14.61 -2.27 8.83
N LEU A 31 -13.64 -2.75 8.04
CA LEU A 31 -12.83 -1.92 7.15
C LEU A 31 -12.98 -2.39 5.70
N PRO A 32 -13.06 -1.46 4.72
CA PRO A 32 -12.94 -1.79 3.31
C PRO A 32 -11.63 -2.52 3.02
N CYS A 33 -11.70 -3.53 2.15
CA CYS A 33 -10.53 -4.26 1.70
C CYS A 33 -10.70 -4.60 0.21
N PRO A 34 -10.25 -3.74 -0.70
CA PRO A 34 -10.32 -4.01 -2.13
C PRO A 34 -9.28 -5.07 -2.54
N PRO A 35 -9.48 -5.77 -3.67
CA PRO A 35 -8.49 -6.70 -4.22
C PRO A 35 -7.25 -5.96 -4.75
N ALA A 36 -6.07 -6.57 -4.60
CA ALA A 36 -4.85 -6.02 -5.20
C ALA A 36 -4.98 -5.93 -6.73
N PRO A 37 -4.41 -4.90 -7.38
CA PRO A 37 -3.41 -3.95 -6.87
C PRO A 37 -3.96 -2.81 -5.99
N GLU A 38 -5.29 -2.66 -5.89
CA GLU A 38 -5.92 -1.64 -5.06
C GLU A 38 -5.76 -1.93 -3.57
N TYR A 39 -5.88 -0.88 -2.76
CA TYR A 39 -5.78 -0.96 -1.30
C TYR A 39 -6.68 0.06 -0.61
N HIS A 40 -6.92 -0.18 0.67
CA HIS A 40 -7.56 0.76 1.57
C HIS A 40 -6.54 1.22 2.63
N GLU A 41 -6.33 2.52 2.75
CA GLU A 41 -5.51 3.14 3.78
C GLU A 41 -6.40 3.88 4.78
N THR A 42 -6.11 3.69 6.07
CA THR A 42 -6.85 4.36 7.14
C THR A 42 -6.03 4.47 8.42
N GLU A 43 -6.44 5.38 9.30
CA GLU A 43 -5.90 5.53 10.65
C GLU A 43 -6.81 4.83 11.66
N LEU A 44 -6.24 3.89 12.42
CA LEU A 44 -6.93 3.13 13.45
C LEU A 44 -6.70 3.79 14.81
N THR A 45 -7.79 4.17 15.48
CA THR A 45 -7.73 4.71 16.83
C THR A 45 -8.07 3.63 17.86
N CYS A 46 -7.16 3.38 18.79
CA CYS A 46 -7.41 2.45 19.89
C CYS A 46 -8.52 2.98 20.81
N SER A 47 -9.62 2.24 20.91
CA SER A 47 -10.77 2.57 21.77
C SER A 47 -10.43 2.70 23.26
N SER A 48 -9.33 2.09 23.70
CA SER A 48 -8.94 2.04 25.11
C SER A 48 -7.99 3.15 25.55
N CYS A 49 -7.03 3.55 24.72
CA CYS A 49 -6.01 4.54 25.10
C CYS A 49 -5.90 5.74 24.14
N GLY A 50 -6.70 5.75 23.05
CA GLY A 50 -6.69 6.82 22.05
C GLY A 50 -5.48 6.83 21.12
N ASP A 51 -4.58 5.87 21.26
CA ASP A 51 -3.38 5.76 20.43
C ASP A 51 -3.76 5.42 18.97
N GLY A 52 -3.20 6.16 18.02
CA GLY A 52 -3.45 6.02 16.59
C GLY A 52 -2.38 5.17 15.91
N THR A 53 -2.78 4.37 14.93
CA THR A 53 -1.83 3.67 14.05
C THR A 53 -2.35 3.59 12.62
N ARG A 54 -1.48 3.80 11.64
CA ARG A 54 -1.87 3.76 10.22
C ARG A 54 -1.81 2.33 9.68
N VAL A 55 -2.78 1.95 8.86
CA VAL A 55 -2.84 0.62 8.25
C VAL A 55 -3.15 0.72 6.77
N ILE A 56 -2.57 -0.20 6.00
CA ILE A 56 -2.93 -0.47 4.60
C ILE A 56 -3.51 -1.89 4.54
N LEU A 57 -4.66 -2.07 3.91
CA LEU A 57 -5.33 -3.36 3.72
C LEU A 57 -5.58 -3.63 2.23
N SER A 58 -5.36 -4.87 1.81
CA SER A 58 -5.71 -5.33 0.45
C SER A 58 -6.00 -6.83 0.45
N HIS A 59 -6.81 -7.30 -0.50
CA HIS A 59 -7.11 -8.71 -0.70
C HIS A 59 -6.14 -9.36 -1.70
N CYS A 60 -5.74 -10.59 -1.40
CA CYS A 60 -5.12 -11.44 -2.42
C CYS A 60 -6.14 -11.69 -3.55
N PRO A 61 -5.80 -11.37 -4.81
CA PRO A 61 -6.74 -11.48 -5.94
C PRO A 61 -7.15 -12.92 -6.24
N LYS A 62 -6.45 -13.92 -5.70
CA LYS A 62 -6.69 -15.34 -5.95
C LYS A 62 -7.57 -16.04 -4.92
N CYS A 63 -7.38 -15.74 -3.63
CA CYS A 63 -8.05 -16.49 -2.56
C CYS A 63 -8.84 -15.61 -1.59
N SER A 64 -8.96 -14.31 -1.87
CA SER A 64 -9.73 -13.35 -1.08
C SER A 64 -9.37 -13.34 0.41
N ARG A 65 -8.12 -13.68 0.75
CA ARG A 65 -7.57 -13.44 2.09
C ARG A 65 -6.98 -12.04 2.12
N TYR A 66 -7.32 -11.26 3.15
CA TYR A 66 -6.74 -9.95 3.32
C TYR A 66 -5.29 -10.06 3.83
N VAL A 67 -4.46 -9.15 3.37
CA VAL A 67 -3.13 -8.85 3.91
C VAL A 67 -3.17 -7.41 4.41
N TYR A 68 -2.32 -7.10 5.39
CA TYR A 68 -2.25 -5.76 5.93
C TYR A 68 -0.84 -5.38 6.36
N TRP A 69 -0.58 -4.07 6.37
CA TRP A 69 0.67 -3.48 6.85
C TRP A 69 0.34 -2.40 7.85
N ILE A 70 0.93 -2.49 9.05
CA ILE A 70 0.81 -1.43 10.06
C ILE A 70 1.99 -0.49 9.86
N SER A 71 1.73 0.74 9.47
CA SER A 71 2.76 1.72 9.11
C SER A 71 3.78 1.84 10.24
N ASP A 72 3.36 2.10 11.48
CA ASP A 72 4.29 2.37 12.59
C ASP A 72 5.25 1.21 12.94
N MET A 73 4.91 -0.03 12.57
CA MET A 73 5.75 -1.20 12.79
C MET A 73 6.42 -1.74 11.52
N SER A 74 5.88 -1.43 10.34
CA SER A 74 6.32 -1.95 9.03
C SER A 74 7.14 -0.91 8.24
N ILE A 75 7.09 0.36 8.67
CA ILE A 75 7.73 1.52 8.05
C ILE A 75 9.24 1.32 7.83
N PRO A 76 10.07 0.78 8.75
CA PRO A 76 11.51 0.74 8.50
C PRO A 76 11.89 -0.03 7.24
N SER A 77 11.32 -1.23 7.05
CA SER A 77 11.55 -2.03 5.85
C SER A 77 10.88 -1.47 4.59
N LEU A 78 9.71 -0.83 4.73
CA LEU A 78 9.00 -0.22 3.61
C LEU A 78 9.70 1.05 3.12
N VAL A 79 10.15 1.91 4.04
CA VAL A 79 10.94 3.12 3.76
C VAL A 79 12.31 2.75 3.22
N GLU A 80 12.98 1.74 3.77
CA GLU A 80 14.25 1.27 3.22
C GLU A 80 14.08 0.72 1.80
N GLY A 81 13.02 -0.05 1.55
CA GLY A 81 12.67 -0.54 0.21
C GLY A 81 12.39 0.59 -0.77
N PHE A 82 11.59 1.57 -0.34
CA PHE A 82 11.26 2.76 -1.14
C PHE A 82 12.51 3.59 -1.45
N ALA A 83 13.35 3.87 -0.45
CA ALA A 83 14.59 4.61 -0.63
C ALA A 83 15.55 3.89 -1.59
N LYS A 84 15.70 2.57 -1.47
CA LYS A 84 16.50 1.76 -2.41
C LYS A 84 15.94 1.82 -3.83
N TYR A 85 14.61 1.72 -3.98
CA TYR A 85 13.95 1.81 -5.28
C TYR A 85 14.18 3.17 -5.93
N MET A 86 14.02 4.26 -5.19
CA MET A 86 14.27 5.62 -5.67
C MET A 86 15.73 5.81 -6.09
N VAL A 87 16.70 5.42 -5.24
CA VAL A 87 18.13 5.53 -5.56
C VAL A 87 18.49 4.69 -6.78
N HIS A 88 17.98 3.47 -6.88
CA HIS A 88 18.24 2.61 -8.04
C HIS A 88 17.67 3.21 -9.33
N SER A 89 16.45 3.72 -9.27
CA SER A 89 15.80 4.37 -10.40
C SER A 89 16.59 5.62 -10.84
N MET A 90 17.00 6.46 -9.88
CA MET A 90 17.85 7.63 -10.14
C MET A 90 19.21 7.26 -10.72
N GLN A 91 19.86 6.19 -10.23
CA GLN A 91 21.15 5.75 -10.75
C GLN A 91 21.04 5.27 -12.20
N ILE A 92 20.02 4.48 -12.53
CA ILE A 92 19.74 4.05 -13.91
C ILE A 92 19.52 5.28 -14.80
N MET A 93 18.78 6.28 -14.31
CA MET A 93 18.52 7.53 -15.03
C MET A 93 19.79 8.34 -15.28
N ILE A 94 20.67 8.49 -14.27
CA ILE A 94 21.96 9.18 -14.38
C ILE A 94 22.88 8.44 -15.37
N ASP A 95 22.96 7.11 -15.27
CA ASP A 95 23.79 6.29 -16.15
C ASP A 95 23.34 6.40 -17.61
N ASN A 96 22.03 6.52 -17.85
CA ASN A 96 21.46 6.73 -19.18
C ASN A 96 21.71 8.17 -19.70
N ALA A 97 21.59 9.20 -18.85
CA ALA A 97 21.91 10.59 -19.19
C ALA A 97 23.38 10.77 -19.57
N ALA A 98 24.28 10.20 -18.76
CA ALA A 98 25.71 10.26 -18.99
C ALA A 98 26.13 9.56 -20.30
N ARG A 99 25.40 8.54 -20.75
CA ARG A 99 25.66 7.84 -22.01
C ARG A 99 25.17 8.58 -23.25
N GLN A 100 24.13 9.41 -23.14
CA GLN A 100 23.48 10.02 -24.30
C GLN A 100 23.79 11.50 -24.49
N GLY A 101 24.49 12.16 -23.54
CA GLY A 101 24.88 13.56 -23.66
C GLY A 101 23.71 14.53 -23.83
N ALA A 102 22.50 14.11 -23.46
CA ALA A 102 21.24 14.76 -23.79
C ALA A 102 20.46 15.16 -22.53
N THR A 103 19.69 16.25 -22.66
CA THR A 103 18.70 16.68 -21.67
C THR A 103 17.61 15.63 -21.59
N ILE A 104 17.57 14.87 -20.50
CA ILE A 104 16.55 13.86 -20.26
C ILE A 104 15.31 14.53 -19.67
N SER A 105 14.16 14.38 -20.34
CA SER A 105 12.85 14.57 -19.70
C SER A 105 12.65 13.38 -18.78
N ILE A 106 12.59 13.65 -17.47
CA ILE A 106 12.60 12.63 -16.42
C ILE A 106 11.16 12.16 -16.20
N ASP A 107 10.88 10.90 -16.52
CA ASP A 107 9.61 10.23 -16.21
C ASP A 107 9.83 9.44 -14.92
N THR A 108 9.50 10.05 -13.77
CA THR A 108 9.52 9.36 -12.47
C THR A 108 8.28 8.47 -12.37
N PRO A 109 8.41 7.23 -11.87
CA PRO A 109 7.24 6.39 -11.66
C PRO A 109 6.26 7.06 -10.69
N GLU A 110 4.97 7.03 -11.03
CA GLU A 110 3.89 7.62 -10.21
C GLU A 110 3.50 6.71 -9.03
N THR A 111 3.91 5.43 -9.04
CA THR A 111 3.55 4.45 -8.01
C THR A 111 4.74 3.61 -7.54
N TYR A 112 4.66 3.13 -6.30
CA TYR A 112 5.59 2.22 -5.64
C TYR A 112 4.88 0.91 -5.27
N PRO A 113 5.33 -0.24 -5.81
CA PRO A 113 4.71 -1.53 -5.51
C PRO A 113 5.21 -2.10 -4.16
N ILE A 114 4.30 -2.32 -3.22
CA ILE A 114 4.55 -3.17 -2.04
C ILE A 114 4.26 -4.62 -2.42
N ASN A 115 5.31 -5.43 -2.49
CA ASN A 115 5.19 -6.87 -2.75
C ASN A 115 4.68 -7.61 -1.51
N ALA A 116 3.65 -8.43 -1.72
CA ALA A 116 3.02 -9.29 -0.72
C ALA A 116 3.10 -10.76 -1.15
N ARG A 117 3.26 -11.65 -0.18
CA ARG A 117 3.08 -13.08 -0.40
C ARG A 117 1.90 -13.58 0.42
N CYS A 118 0.85 -14.00 -0.26
CA CYS A 118 -0.31 -14.56 0.39
C CYS A 118 0.03 -15.95 0.98
N PRO A 119 -0.53 -16.34 2.14
CA PRO A 119 -0.43 -17.70 2.64
C PRO A 119 -0.99 -18.79 1.69
N CYS A 120 -1.77 -18.42 0.66
CA CYS A 120 -2.20 -19.35 -0.39
C CYS A 120 -1.09 -19.68 -1.42
N GLY A 121 0.08 -19.03 -1.31
CA GLY A 121 1.23 -19.22 -2.20
C GLY A 121 1.34 -18.17 -3.31
N GLU A 122 0.30 -17.36 -3.53
CA GLU A 122 0.31 -16.31 -4.56
C GLU A 122 1.17 -15.11 -4.14
N SER A 123 1.91 -14.55 -5.10
CA SER A 123 2.64 -13.30 -4.95
C SER A 123 1.93 -12.20 -5.73
N PHE A 124 1.74 -11.05 -5.10
CA PHE A 124 1.08 -9.90 -5.72
C PHE A 124 1.69 -8.60 -5.21
N ALA A 125 1.37 -7.49 -5.85
CA ALA A 125 1.79 -6.16 -5.43
C ALA A 125 0.58 -5.29 -5.11
N VAL A 126 0.73 -4.42 -4.12
CA VAL A 126 -0.16 -3.28 -3.86
C VAL A 126 0.54 -2.04 -4.37
N GLU A 127 -0.13 -1.23 -5.19
CA GLU A 127 0.47 -0.05 -5.82
C GLU A 127 0.14 1.20 -5.02
N ILE A 128 1.14 1.82 -4.38
CA ILE A 128 0.96 3.04 -3.61
C ILE A 128 1.40 4.24 -4.46
N PRO A 129 0.61 5.32 -4.57
CA PRO A 129 1.03 6.53 -5.26
C PRO A 129 2.24 7.15 -4.57
N ILE A 130 3.22 7.56 -5.36
CA ILE A 130 4.36 8.33 -4.88
C ILE A 130 3.87 9.78 -4.79
N PRO A 131 3.88 10.40 -3.60
CA PRO A 131 3.43 11.78 -3.46
C PRO A 131 4.37 12.69 -4.27
N ASP A 132 3.78 13.52 -5.14
CA ASP A 132 4.51 14.59 -5.80
C ASP A 132 5.04 15.57 -4.76
N LEU A 133 6.31 15.91 -4.89
CA LEU A 133 6.97 16.95 -4.10
C LEU A 133 6.67 18.30 -4.78
N ASP A 134 5.49 18.85 -4.55
CA ASP A 134 5.22 20.29 -4.80
C ASP A 134 5.95 21.19 -3.78
#